data_AF-F2ICQ6-F1
#
_entry.id   AF-F2ICQ6-F1
#
_cell.length_a   1.000
_cell.length_b   1.000
_cell.length_c   1.000
_cell.angle_alpha   90.00
_cell.angle_beta   90.00
_cell.angle_gamma   90.00
#
_symmetry.space_group_name_H-M   'P 1'
#
loop_
_entity.id
_entity.type
_entity.pdbx_description
1 polymer ?
#
loop_
_entity_poly.entity_id
_entity_poly.type
_entity_poly.pdbx_seq_one_letter_code
_entity_poly.pdbx_strand_id
1 'polypeptide(L)'
;MTEEEILKTLRVNDLSEVFDALELELFEIKKNILGKPLLRQTLKSKLLRLKILAQIAVDQNLFQNDSKVVFKIDSIETDEVLKLWESYMHAKNYWKMMLSQMQSPEQIEAALEDGLKIEGYFTNQFPTLNWTDEEPVFGIEPDPMLIQNGLKNALERGWITFADLEKNKGELKKDLLLALKRLSLLPKYVQ
;
A
#
# COMPACT_ATOMS: atom_id res chain seq x y z
N MET A 1 22.12 12.44 -17.07
CA MET A 1 22.27 11.34 -18.03
C MET A 1 22.53 11.94 -19.40
N THR A 2 23.19 11.22 -20.30
CA THR A 2 23.32 11.64 -21.70
C THR A 2 22.02 11.36 -22.47
N GLU A 3 21.79 12.05 -23.58
CA GLU A 3 20.60 11.84 -24.43
C GLU A 3 20.49 10.39 -24.92
N GLU A 4 21.59 9.78 -25.38
CA GLU A 4 21.62 8.39 -25.84
C GLU A 4 21.20 7.40 -24.73
N GLU A 5 21.63 7.65 -23.48
CA GLU A 5 21.23 6.83 -22.34
C GLU A 5 19.73 6.96 -22.03
N ILE A 6 19.17 8.17 -22.17
CA ILE A 6 17.74 8.42 -21.93
C ILE A 6 16.90 7.65 -22.96
N LEU A 7 17.21 7.83 -24.26
CA LEU A 7 16.51 7.16 -25.35
C LEU A 7 16.55 5.63 -25.19
N LYS A 8 17.72 5.07 -24.87
CA LYS A 8 17.88 3.65 -24.60
C LYS A 8 17.10 3.17 -23.38
N THR A 9 17.06 3.97 -22.32
CA THR A 9 16.40 3.61 -21.05
C THR A 9 14.89 3.55 -21.18
N LEU A 10 14.31 4.47 -21.95
CA LEU A 10 12.87 4.55 -22.24
C LEU A 10 12.46 3.78 -23.50
N ARG A 11 13.43 3.30 -24.29
CA ARG A 11 13.24 2.57 -25.55
C ARG A 11 12.48 3.39 -26.60
N VAL A 12 12.82 4.67 -26.68
CA VAL A 12 12.30 5.63 -27.65
C VAL A 12 13.38 6.02 -28.66
N ASN A 13 12.99 6.55 -29.81
CA ASN A 13 13.94 6.90 -30.88
C ASN A 13 14.31 8.38 -30.88
N ASP A 14 13.48 9.24 -30.28
CA ASP A 14 13.63 10.69 -30.29
C ASP A 14 13.28 11.30 -28.93
N LEU A 15 13.89 12.44 -28.60
CA LEU A 15 13.67 13.13 -27.32
C LEU A 15 12.24 13.68 -27.19
N SER A 16 11.55 13.97 -28.30
CA SER A 16 10.15 14.39 -28.29
C SER A 16 9.19 13.33 -27.75
N GLU A 17 9.58 12.05 -27.78
CA GLU A 17 8.78 10.92 -27.27
C GLU A 17 8.99 10.67 -25.77
N VAL A 18 9.97 11.32 -25.14
CA VAL A 18 10.40 11.03 -23.76
C VAL A 18 9.29 11.28 -22.75
N PHE A 19 8.52 12.36 -22.92
CA PHE A 19 7.41 12.68 -22.01
C PHE A 19 6.33 11.60 -22.02
N ASP A 20 5.85 11.22 -23.21
CA ASP A 20 4.81 10.19 -23.36
C ASP A 20 5.28 8.82 -22.83
N ALA A 21 6.54 8.47 -23.09
CA ALA A 21 7.15 7.24 -22.59
C ALA A 21 7.25 7.23 -21.05
N LEU A 22 7.62 8.37 -20.45
CA LEU A 22 7.61 8.53 -18.99
C LEU A 22 6.22 8.36 -18.41
N GLU A 23 5.22 9.05 -18.96
CA GLU A 23 3.84 8.94 -18.49
C GLU A 23 3.32 7.49 -18.54
N LEU A 24 3.61 6.78 -19.63
CA LEU A 24 3.23 5.37 -19.78
C LEU A 24 3.90 4.48 -18.73
N GLU A 25 5.19 4.66 -18.46
CA GLU A 25 5.90 3.90 -17.43
C GLU A 25 5.35 4.18 -16.03
N LEU A 26 5.10 5.45 -15.70
CA LEU A 26 4.53 5.84 -14.42
C LEU A 26 3.12 5.27 -14.24
N PHE A 27 2.32 5.25 -15.31
CA PHE A 27 1.01 4.61 -15.31
C PHE A 27 1.09 3.11 -15.00
N GLU A 28 1.96 2.36 -15.70
CA GLU A 28 2.10 0.92 -15.47
C GLU A 28 2.65 0.60 -14.08
N ILE A 29 3.56 1.43 -13.56
CA ILE A 29 4.02 1.33 -12.16
C ILE A 29 2.84 1.50 -11.20
N LYS A 30 2.06 2.59 -11.32
CA LYS A 30 0.89 2.86 -10.46
C LYS A 30 -0.13 1.74 -10.51
N LYS A 31 -0.49 1.29 -11.72
CA LYS A 31 -1.43 0.17 -11.95
C LYS A 31 -0.96 -1.12 -11.26
N ASN A 32 0.33 -1.44 -11.35
CA ASN A 32 0.88 -2.63 -10.69
C ASN A 32 0.79 -2.54 -9.17
N ILE A 33 1.04 -1.35 -8.60
CA ILE A 33 1.01 -1.10 -7.16
C ILE A 33 -0.42 -1.16 -6.63
N LEU A 34 -1.36 -0.48 -7.28
CA LEU A 34 -2.75 -0.36 -6.80
C LEU A 34 -3.49 -1.72 -6.76
N GLY A 35 -3.06 -2.69 -7.57
CA GLY A 35 -3.63 -4.03 -7.61
C GLY A 35 -3.01 -5.04 -6.64
N LYS A 36 -2.04 -4.64 -5.80
CA LYS A 36 -1.31 -5.57 -4.94
C LYS A 36 -1.15 -5.05 -3.52
N PRO A 37 -0.98 -5.97 -2.54
CA PRO A 37 -0.53 -5.61 -1.20
C PRO A 37 0.80 -4.85 -1.27
N LEU A 38 0.91 -3.79 -0.48
CA LEU A 38 2.10 -2.97 -0.45
C LEU A 38 3.14 -3.63 0.47
N LEU A 39 4.22 -4.16 -0.11
CA LEU A 39 5.30 -4.84 0.62
C LEU A 39 6.64 -4.23 0.22
N ARG A 40 7.54 -3.98 1.18
CA ARG A 40 8.86 -3.37 0.93
C ARG A 40 9.63 -4.12 -0.16
N GLN A 41 9.65 -5.45 -0.06
CA GLN A 41 10.39 -6.30 -0.99
C GLN A 41 9.84 -6.22 -2.42
N THR A 42 8.52 -6.08 -2.60
CA THR A 42 7.89 -6.01 -3.94
C THR A 42 8.00 -4.62 -4.57
N LEU A 43 8.28 -3.59 -3.77
CA LEU A 43 8.51 -2.22 -4.23
C LEU A 43 9.97 -1.93 -4.58
N LYS A 44 10.95 -2.69 -4.08
CA LYS A 44 12.38 -2.39 -4.24
C LYS A 44 12.79 -2.08 -5.69
N SER A 45 12.37 -2.91 -6.65
CA SER A 45 12.68 -2.68 -8.07
C SER A 45 11.95 -1.47 -8.66
N LYS A 46 10.73 -1.18 -8.19
CA LYS A 46 9.95 -0.02 -8.64
C LYS A 46 10.53 1.28 -8.11
N LEU A 47 10.91 1.31 -6.84
CA LEU A 47 11.58 2.47 -6.23
C LEU A 47 12.90 2.76 -6.96
N LEU A 48 13.67 1.73 -7.29
CA LEU A 48 14.89 1.90 -8.11
C LEU A 48 14.55 2.46 -9.50
N ARG A 49 13.49 1.95 -10.15
CA ARG A 49 13.05 2.46 -11.45
C ARG A 49 12.61 3.91 -11.36
N LEU A 50 11.82 4.29 -10.36
CA LEU A 50 11.35 5.66 -10.15
C LEU A 50 12.51 6.64 -9.99
N LYS A 51 13.59 6.26 -9.28
CA LYS A 51 14.80 7.09 -9.17
C LYS A 51 15.49 7.34 -10.52
N ILE A 52 15.49 6.34 -11.40
CA ILE A 52 16.03 6.51 -12.76
C ILE A 52 15.11 7.46 -13.54
N LEU A 53 13.78 7.27 -13.47
CA LEU A 53 12.82 8.12 -14.17
C LEU A 53 12.84 9.57 -13.66
N ALA A 54 13.03 9.77 -12.35
CA ALA A 54 13.25 11.06 -11.71
C ALA A 54 14.46 11.79 -12.31
N GLN A 55 15.59 11.09 -12.42
CA GLN A 55 16.79 11.67 -13.04
C GLN A 55 16.55 12.09 -14.50
N ILE A 56 15.83 11.27 -15.27
CA ILE A 56 15.47 11.61 -16.66
C ILE A 56 14.57 12.85 -16.69
N ALA A 57 13.56 12.91 -15.82
CA ALA A 57 12.67 14.06 -15.72
C ALA A 57 13.43 15.36 -15.43
N VAL A 58 14.40 15.32 -14.49
CA VAL A 58 15.29 16.45 -14.20
C VAL A 58 16.12 16.84 -15.41
N ASP A 59 16.79 15.88 -16.07
CA ASP A 59 17.66 16.14 -17.22
C ASP A 59 16.89 16.72 -18.42
N GLN A 60 15.59 16.42 -18.53
CA GLN A 60 14.71 16.90 -19.60
C GLN A 60 13.85 18.11 -19.18
N ASN A 61 14.07 18.66 -17.98
CA ASN A 61 13.27 19.76 -17.42
C ASN A 61 11.74 19.49 -17.42
N LEU A 62 11.34 18.25 -17.15
CA LEU A 62 9.94 17.85 -17.02
C LEU A 62 9.47 18.01 -15.56
N PHE A 63 8.16 18.22 -15.35
CA PHE A 63 7.52 18.27 -14.02
C PHE A 63 8.05 19.35 -13.03
N GLN A 64 8.59 20.47 -13.51
CA GLN A 64 9.32 21.47 -12.69
C GLN A 64 8.54 22.15 -11.54
N ASN A 65 7.24 21.93 -11.40
CA ASN A 65 6.39 22.56 -10.37
C ASN A 65 5.63 21.56 -9.49
N ASP A 66 6.00 20.27 -9.54
CA ASP A 66 5.32 19.27 -8.74
C ASP A 66 5.70 19.42 -7.27
N SER A 67 4.79 20.02 -6.50
CA SER A 67 4.94 20.09 -5.04
C SER A 67 4.88 18.70 -4.44
N LYS A 68 5.75 18.44 -3.47
CA LYS A 68 5.70 17.20 -2.68
C LYS A 68 4.39 17.18 -1.89
N VAL A 69 3.53 16.24 -2.23
CA VAL A 69 2.32 15.98 -1.44
C VAL A 69 2.73 15.27 -0.16
N VAL A 70 2.39 15.83 0.99
CA VAL A 70 2.62 15.19 2.30
C VAL A 70 1.34 14.48 2.71
N PHE A 71 1.40 13.15 2.80
CA PHE A 71 0.30 12.38 3.34
C PHE A 71 0.27 12.51 4.86
N LYS A 72 -0.87 12.92 5.42
CA LYS A 72 -1.09 12.89 6.86
C LYS A 72 -1.99 11.72 7.21
N ILE A 73 -1.51 10.88 8.11
CA ILE A 73 -2.29 9.81 8.72
C ILE A 73 -3.01 10.42 9.91
N ASP A 74 -4.33 10.29 9.96
CA ASP A 74 -5.07 10.49 11.20
C ASP A 74 -4.75 9.31 12.13
N SER A 75 -3.80 9.52 13.02
CA SER A 75 -3.37 8.52 13.99
C SER A 75 -4.53 8.17 14.92
N ILE A 76 -4.84 6.89 15.01
CA ILE A 76 -5.79 6.34 15.97
C ILE A 76 -5.13 5.18 16.71
N GLU A 77 -5.18 5.25 18.04
CA GLU A 77 -4.84 4.15 18.92
C GLU A 77 -6.13 3.72 19.62
N THR A 78 -6.55 2.48 19.40
CA THR A 78 -7.81 1.96 19.94
C THR A 78 -7.75 0.45 20.08
N ASP A 79 -8.36 -0.06 21.15
CA ASP A 79 -8.53 -1.50 21.36
C ASP A 79 -9.77 -2.06 20.62
N GLU A 80 -10.60 -1.18 20.03
CA GLU A 80 -11.79 -1.57 19.27
C GLU A 80 -11.39 -2.01 17.84
N VAL A 81 -11.48 -3.31 17.57
CA VAL A 81 -10.95 -3.90 16.32
C VAL A 81 -11.66 -3.37 15.08
N LEU A 82 -12.99 -3.19 15.16
CA LEU A 82 -13.76 -2.65 14.04
C LEU A 82 -13.36 -1.20 13.73
N LYS A 83 -13.19 -0.38 14.77
CA LYS A 83 -12.82 1.03 14.63
C LYS A 83 -11.41 1.18 14.04
N LEU A 84 -10.47 0.37 14.53
CA LEU A 84 -9.11 0.29 13.99
C LEU A 84 -9.13 -0.08 12.49
N TRP A 85 -9.92 -1.09 12.12
CA TRP A 85 -10.07 -1.53 10.74
C TRP A 85 -10.67 -0.45 9.84
N GLU A 86 -11.72 0.25 10.28
CA GLU A 86 -12.36 1.32 9.52
C GLU A 86 -11.41 2.48 9.26
N SER A 87 -10.64 2.89 10.28
CA SER A 87 -9.61 3.92 10.12
C SER A 87 -8.47 3.48 9.20
N TYR A 88 -8.03 2.22 9.29
CA TYR A 88 -7.03 1.66 8.39
C TYR A 88 -7.50 1.70 6.93
N MET A 89 -8.73 1.23 6.67
CA MET A 89 -9.30 1.23 5.32
C MET A 89 -9.53 2.64 4.78
N HIS A 90 -9.95 3.58 5.62
CA HIS A 90 -10.06 4.99 5.25
C HIS A 90 -8.70 5.56 4.81
N ALA A 91 -7.66 5.38 5.63
CA ALA A 91 -6.31 5.84 5.31
C ALA A 91 -5.76 5.18 4.03
N LYS A 92 -5.95 3.86 3.88
CA LYS A 92 -5.52 3.10 2.72
C LYS A 92 -6.22 3.53 1.44
N ASN A 93 -7.53 3.75 1.47
CA ASN A 93 -8.29 4.22 0.31
C ASN A 93 -7.90 5.65 -0.08
N TYR A 94 -7.71 6.53 0.91
CA TYR A 94 -7.23 7.88 0.68
C TYR A 94 -5.84 7.86 0.02
N TRP A 95 -4.92 7.03 0.51
CA TRP A 95 -3.61 6.82 -0.12
C TRP A 95 -3.72 6.32 -1.57
N LYS A 96 -4.55 5.31 -1.86
CA LYS A 96 -4.76 4.80 -3.23
C LYS A 96 -5.29 5.91 -4.16
N MET A 97 -6.23 6.72 -3.67
CA MET A 97 -6.76 7.87 -4.43
C MET A 97 -5.65 8.87 -4.76
N MET A 98 -4.85 9.26 -3.76
CA MET A 98 -3.75 10.20 -3.96
C MET A 98 -2.69 9.64 -4.92
N LEU A 99 -2.26 8.38 -4.76
CA LEU A 99 -1.29 7.74 -5.65
C LEU A 99 -1.75 7.78 -7.10
N SER A 100 -3.04 7.59 -7.38
CA SER A 100 -3.55 7.60 -8.75
C SER A 100 -3.40 8.98 -9.43
N GLN A 101 -3.45 10.06 -8.64
CA GLN A 101 -3.35 11.45 -9.09
C GLN A 101 -1.90 11.94 -9.27
N MET A 102 -0.90 11.24 -8.72
CA MET A 102 0.50 11.65 -8.84
C MET A 102 1.00 11.56 -10.28
N GLN A 103 1.75 12.57 -10.72
CA GLN A 103 2.19 12.70 -12.11
C GLN A 103 3.71 12.59 -12.27
N SER A 104 4.49 12.97 -11.27
CA SER A 104 5.95 12.82 -11.31
C SER A 104 6.46 11.53 -10.65
N PRO A 105 7.64 11.04 -11.08
CA PRO A 105 8.33 9.92 -10.43
C PRO A 105 8.57 10.15 -8.93
N GLU A 106 8.97 11.36 -8.53
CA GLU A 106 9.29 11.74 -7.16
C GLU A 106 8.05 11.76 -6.26
N GLN A 107 6.92 12.25 -6.79
CA GLN A 107 5.63 12.19 -6.10
C GLN A 107 5.20 10.74 -5.85
N ILE A 108 5.34 9.88 -6.86
CA ILE A 108 5.02 8.46 -6.75
C ILE A 108 5.94 7.78 -5.74
N GLU A 109 7.25 8.03 -5.78
CA GLU A 109 8.21 7.51 -4.80
C GLU A 109 7.82 7.91 -3.36
N ALA A 110 7.56 9.19 -3.14
CA ALA A 110 7.14 9.70 -1.83
C ALA A 110 5.83 9.05 -1.35
N ALA A 111 4.84 8.93 -2.25
CA ALA A 111 3.57 8.28 -1.95
C ALA A 111 3.75 6.80 -1.59
N LEU A 112 4.70 6.09 -2.20
CA LEU A 112 4.97 4.69 -1.86
C LEU A 112 5.58 4.53 -0.47
N GLU A 113 6.52 5.40 -0.10
CA GLU A 113 7.10 5.41 1.24
C GLU A 113 6.04 5.77 2.30
N ASP A 114 5.15 6.72 2.01
CA ASP A 114 4.03 7.04 2.91
C ASP A 114 3.03 5.88 3.00
N GLY A 115 2.75 5.17 1.91
CA GLY A 115 1.94 3.96 1.91
C GLY A 115 2.50 2.88 2.84
N LEU A 116 3.81 2.65 2.81
CA LEU A 116 4.47 1.67 3.69
C LEU A 116 4.35 2.07 5.16
N LYS A 117 4.45 3.38 5.46
CA LYS A 117 4.23 3.90 6.82
C LYS A 117 2.79 3.70 7.29
N ILE A 118 1.79 3.89 6.43
CA ILE A 118 0.38 3.61 6.75
C ILE A 118 0.22 2.14 7.10
N GLU A 119 0.69 1.25 6.23
CA GLU A 119 0.61 -0.19 6.46
C GLU A 119 1.28 -0.57 7.79
N GLY A 120 2.51 -0.08 8.03
CA GLY A 120 3.21 -0.33 9.29
C GLY A 120 2.49 0.21 10.52
N TYR A 121 2.02 1.46 10.47
CA TYR A 121 1.34 2.11 11.59
C TYR A 121 0.10 1.34 12.05
N PHE A 122 -0.79 0.98 11.11
CA PHE A 122 -2.02 0.26 11.45
C PHE A 122 -1.75 -1.20 11.79
N THR A 123 -0.91 -1.90 11.02
CA THR A 123 -0.70 -3.34 11.24
C THR A 123 0.14 -3.66 12.48
N ASN A 124 0.93 -2.72 13.00
CA ASN A 124 1.59 -2.86 14.29
C ASN A 124 0.60 -2.95 15.48
N GLN A 125 -0.64 -2.48 15.30
CA GLN A 125 -1.69 -2.59 16.31
C GLN A 125 -2.40 -3.96 16.28
N PHE A 126 -2.16 -4.78 15.24
CA PHE A 126 -2.74 -6.13 15.14
C PHE A 126 -1.84 -7.13 15.88
N PRO A 127 -2.32 -7.74 16.98
CA PRO A 127 -1.50 -8.62 17.77
C PRO A 127 -1.18 -9.92 17.00
N THR A 128 0.07 -10.37 17.13
CA THR A 128 0.52 -11.65 16.58
C THR A 128 -0.01 -12.82 17.41
N LEU A 129 -1.30 -13.14 17.22
CA LEU A 129 -1.99 -14.26 17.85
C LEU A 129 -2.09 -15.47 16.91
N ASN A 130 -2.27 -16.66 17.49
CA ASN A 130 -2.55 -17.88 16.74
C ASN A 130 -4.01 -17.92 16.30
N TRP A 131 -4.33 -17.07 15.32
CA TRP A 131 -5.66 -16.94 14.71
C TRP A 131 -6.07 -18.21 13.96
N THR A 132 -5.13 -18.83 13.24
CA THR A 132 -5.33 -20.08 12.47
C THR A 132 -3.99 -20.77 12.23
N ASP A 133 -4.01 -22.10 12.05
CA ASP A 133 -2.82 -22.90 11.71
C ASP A 133 -2.41 -22.72 10.23
N GLU A 134 -3.33 -22.25 9.38
CA GLU A 134 -3.09 -22.04 7.96
C GLU A 134 -2.19 -20.82 7.70
N GLU A 135 -1.22 -20.94 6.79
CA GLU A 135 -0.33 -19.84 6.43
C GLU A 135 -0.94 -18.92 5.37
N PRO A 136 -1.02 -17.60 5.60
CA PRO A 136 -1.62 -16.68 4.64
C PRO A 136 -0.72 -16.42 3.45
N VAL A 137 -1.34 -16.26 2.27
CA VAL A 137 -0.65 -15.82 1.04
C VAL A 137 -0.64 -14.29 0.96
N PHE A 138 0.55 -13.70 0.89
CA PHE A 138 0.73 -12.24 0.84
C PHE A 138 0.64 -11.63 -0.57
N GLY A 139 0.40 -12.43 -1.61
CA GLY A 139 0.40 -11.99 -3.01
C GLY A 139 -0.89 -11.30 -3.50
N ILE A 140 -2.00 -11.42 -2.79
CA ILE A 140 -3.35 -10.96 -3.22
C ILE A 140 -4.00 -10.27 -2.04
N GLU A 141 -4.53 -9.04 -2.09
CA GLU A 141 -5.18 -8.42 -0.93
C GLU A 141 -6.37 -9.25 -0.40
N PRO A 142 -6.62 -9.32 0.93
CA PRO A 142 -7.83 -9.96 1.42
C PRO A 142 -9.04 -9.10 1.06
N ASP A 143 -10.21 -9.71 0.86
CA ASP A 143 -11.44 -8.97 0.58
C ASP A 143 -11.80 -8.06 1.76
N PRO A 144 -11.79 -6.72 1.59
CA PRO A 144 -12.10 -5.80 2.67
C PRO A 144 -13.54 -5.96 3.20
N MET A 145 -14.49 -6.35 2.35
CA MET A 145 -15.88 -6.56 2.76
C MET A 145 -16.02 -7.77 3.68
N LEU A 146 -15.22 -8.82 3.44
CA LEU A 146 -15.19 -10.01 4.29
C LEU A 146 -14.78 -9.64 5.71
N ILE A 147 -13.71 -8.85 5.85
CA ILE A 147 -13.20 -8.41 7.15
C ILE A 147 -14.21 -7.49 7.82
N GLN A 148 -14.69 -6.47 7.11
CA GLN A 148 -15.68 -5.52 7.62
C GLN A 148 -16.94 -6.22 8.15
N ASN A 149 -17.52 -7.13 7.38
CA ASN A 149 -18.72 -7.85 7.77
C ASN A 149 -18.44 -8.81 8.93
N GLY A 150 -17.28 -9.47 8.93
CA GLY A 150 -16.84 -10.32 10.03
C GLY A 150 -16.74 -9.57 11.36
N LEU A 151 -16.11 -8.38 11.34
CA LEU A 151 -15.95 -7.52 12.51
C LEU A 151 -17.27 -6.89 12.96
N LYS A 152 -18.17 -6.51 12.04
CA LYS A 152 -19.53 -6.05 12.40
C LYS A 152 -20.33 -7.14 13.12
N ASN A 153 -20.33 -8.37 12.60
CA ASN A 153 -21.01 -9.50 13.24
C ASN A 153 -20.42 -9.82 14.62
N ALA A 154 -19.10 -9.66 14.78
CA ALA A 154 -18.44 -9.83 16.07
C ALA A 154 -18.88 -8.74 17.08
N LEU A 155 -18.96 -7.49 16.62
CA LEU A 155 -19.44 -6.37 17.43
C LEU A 155 -20.89 -6.57 17.88
N GLU A 156 -21.78 -7.07 17.02
CA GLU A 156 -23.18 -7.40 17.38
C GLU A 156 -23.27 -8.45 18.51
N ARG A 157 -22.24 -9.30 18.67
CA ARG A 157 -22.11 -10.28 19.75
C ARG A 157 -21.38 -9.73 20.99
N GLY A 158 -20.99 -8.45 20.97
CA GLY A 158 -20.23 -7.80 22.03
C GLY A 158 -18.74 -8.13 22.02
N TRP A 159 -18.19 -8.67 20.92
CA TRP A 159 -16.75 -8.92 20.78
C TRP A 159 -16.08 -7.69 20.18
N ILE A 160 -15.58 -6.83 21.06
CA ILE A 160 -15.12 -5.48 20.70
C ILE A 160 -13.61 -5.48 20.45
N THR A 161 -12.86 -6.24 21.25
CA THR A 161 -11.39 -6.22 21.29
C THR A 161 -10.78 -7.46 20.63
N PHE A 162 -9.46 -7.42 20.34
CA PHE A 162 -8.75 -8.60 19.85
C PHE A 162 -8.78 -9.77 20.85
N ALA A 163 -8.78 -9.48 22.15
CA ALA A 163 -8.89 -10.51 23.19
C ALA A 163 -10.26 -11.21 23.15
N ASP A 164 -11.34 -10.46 22.88
CA ASP A 164 -12.67 -11.04 22.70
C ASP A 164 -12.71 -11.94 21.47
N LEU A 165 -12.14 -11.48 20.35
CA LEU A 165 -12.06 -12.27 19.12
C LEU A 165 -11.25 -13.56 19.32
N GLU A 166 -10.13 -13.51 20.05
CA GLU A 166 -9.32 -14.69 20.33
C GLU A 166 -10.06 -15.69 21.21
N LYS A 167 -10.70 -15.23 22.29
CA LYS A 167 -11.49 -16.07 23.20
C LYS A 167 -12.63 -16.80 22.46
N ASN A 168 -13.24 -16.14 21.49
CA ASN A 168 -14.39 -16.65 20.74
C ASN A 168 -14.02 -17.11 19.32
N LYS A 169 -12.73 -17.34 19.03
CA LYS A 169 -12.25 -17.62 17.65
C LYS A 169 -12.90 -18.84 17.00
N GLY A 170 -13.34 -19.82 17.80
CA GLY A 170 -14.04 -21.01 17.31
C GLY A 170 -15.41 -20.72 16.66
N GLU A 171 -15.97 -19.53 16.90
CA GLU A 171 -17.23 -19.09 16.31
C GLU A 171 -17.04 -18.15 15.10
N LEU A 172 -15.80 -17.73 14.83
CA LEU A 172 -15.47 -16.84 13.71
C LEU A 172 -15.29 -17.65 12.41
N LYS A 173 -15.64 -17.04 11.28
CA LYS A 173 -15.41 -17.65 9.97
C LYS A 173 -13.91 -17.83 9.72
N LYS A 174 -13.52 -18.97 9.15
CA LYS A 174 -12.13 -19.28 8.81
C LYS A 174 -11.45 -18.17 8.01
N ASP A 175 -12.15 -17.62 7.01
CA ASP A 175 -11.59 -16.56 6.15
C ASP A 175 -11.27 -15.27 6.92
N LEU A 176 -12.07 -14.94 7.95
CA LEU A 176 -11.78 -13.79 8.82
C LEU A 176 -10.52 -14.05 9.66
N LEU A 177 -10.41 -15.24 10.24
CA LEU A 177 -9.23 -15.64 11.02
C LEU A 177 -7.96 -15.61 10.16
N LEU A 178 -8.05 -16.07 8.91
CA LEU A 178 -6.94 -16.02 7.96
C LEU A 178 -6.56 -14.58 7.60
N ALA A 179 -7.55 -13.70 7.40
CA ALA A 179 -7.31 -12.28 7.16
C ALA A 179 -6.67 -11.58 8.36
N LEU A 180 -7.12 -11.86 9.59
CA LEU A 180 -6.52 -11.32 10.82
C LEU A 180 -5.08 -11.81 11.01
N LYS A 181 -4.81 -13.11 10.77
CA LYS A 181 -3.44 -13.66 10.78
C LYS A 181 -2.54 -12.94 9.80
N ARG A 182 -3.06 -12.64 8.61
CA ARG A 182 -2.28 -11.93 7.62
C ARG A 182 -1.96 -10.50 8.05
N LEU A 183 -2.94 -9.77 8.56
CA LEU A 183 -2.75 -8.39 9.04
C LEU A 183 -1.72 -8.35 10.17
N SER A 184 -1.76 -9.30 11.11
CA SER A 184 -0.79 -9.37 12.22
C SER A 184 0.63 -9.77 11.80
N LEU A 185 0.79 -10.33 10.61
CA LEU A 185 2.10 -10.70 10.05
C LEU A 185 2.64 -9.63 9.08
N LEU A 186 1.78 -8.73 8.59
CA LEU A 186 2.16 -7.69 7.64
C LEU A 186 3.31 -6.77 8.10
N PRO A 187 3.47 -6.42 9.40
CA PRO A 187 4.59 -5.61 9.87
C PRO A 187 5.96 -6.11 9.43
N LYS A 188 6.14 -7.43 9.31
CA LYS A 188 7.40 -8.05 8.90
C LYS A 188 7.77 -7.79 7.42
N TYR A 189 6.81 -7.36 6.62
CA TYR A 189 6.96 -7.19 5.17
C TYR A 189 6.92 -5.74 4.69
N VAL A 190 6.63 -4.79 5.59
CA VAL A 190 6.49 -3.36 5.27
C VAL A 190 7.62 -2.50 5.83
N GLN A 191 8.41 -3.06 6.74
CA GLN A 191 9.67 -2.48 7.25
C GLN A 191 10.79 -2.55 6.19
#